data_AF-A0AAT9HZJ7-F1
#
_entry.id   AF-A0AAT9HZJ7-F1
#
_cell.length_a   1.000
_cell.length_b   1.000
_cell.length_c   1.000
_cell.angle_alpha   90.00
_cell.angle_beta   90.00
_cell.angle_gamma   90.00
#
_symmetry.space_group_name_H-M   'P 1'
#
loop_
_entity.id
_entity.type
_entity.pdbx_description
1 polymer ?
#
loop_
_entity_poly.entity_id
_entity_poly.type
_entity_poly.pdbx_seq_one_letter_code
_entity_poly.pdbx_strand_id
1 'polypeptide(L)'
;MDRHHPALEHRAHLTFDRRDGTVAGRLGCNQVNADATVRDGHITLGVPSLTRMVCEDSLMDGEKALTKLFGGTVDYRIEGQTLTLTSQNGTSVRAVAQP
;
A
#
# COMPACT_ATOMS: atom_id res chain seq x y z
N MET A 1 -20.14 -15.17 19.93
CA MET A 1 -20.59 -15.30 18.54
C MET A 1 -19.79 -14.31 17.73
N ASP A 2 -18.60 -14.76 17.31
CA ASP A 2 -17.56 -13.99 16.62
C ASP A 2 -18.11 -13.08 15.54
N ARG A 3 -17.89 -11.77 15.70
CA ARG A 3 -18.05 -10.82 14.60
C ARG A 3 -16.88 -11.03 13.65
N HIS A 4 -17.00 -12.05 12.81
CA HIS A 4 -16.21 -12.13 11.59
C HIS A 4 -16.56 -10.87 10.78
N HIS A 5 -15.69 -9.86 10.82
CA HIS A 5 -15.82 -8.64 10.04
C HIS A 5 -15.03 -8.86 8.73
N PRO A 6 -15.66 -9.36 7.65
CA PRO A 6 -14.97 -9.68 6.39
C PRO A 6 -14.20 -8.47 5.81
N ALA A 7 -14.60 -7.24 6.16
CA ALA A 7 -13.93 -6.02 5.74
C ALA A 7 -12.55 -5.77 6.40
N LEU A 8 -12.21 -6.45 7.51
CA LEU A 8 -10.89 -6.33 8.15
C LEU A 8 -9.87 -7.32 7.57
N GLU A 9 -10.34 -8.53 7.19
CA GLU A 9 -9.51 -9.60 6.63
C GLU A 9 -8.76 -9.17 5.35
N HIS A 10 -9.42 -8.36 4.52
CA HIS A 10 -8.89 -7.88 3.23
C HIS A 10 -8.63 -6.37 3.22
N ARG A 11 -8.47 -5.75 4.40
CA ARG A 11 -8.11 -4.34 4.47
C ARG A 11 -6.70 -4.14 3.91
N ALA A 12 -6.61 -3.30 2.89
CA ALA A 12 -5.32 -2.88 2.38
C ALA A 12 -4.54 -2.09 3.44
N HIS A 13 -3.28 -2.45 3.64
CA HIS A 13 -2.37 -1.77 4.53
C HIS A 13 -0.94 -1.95 4.04
N LEU A 14 -0.11 -0.96 4.33
CA LEU A 14 1.32 -0.96 4.03
C LEU A 14 2.08 -0.52 5.27
N THR A 15 3.14 -1.23 5.57
CA THR A 15 4.09 -0.93 6.63
C THR A 15 5.43 -0.67 5.98
N PHE A 16 5.99 0.52 6.23
CA PHE A 16 7.29 0.93 5.73
C PHE A 16 8.34 0.73 6.81
N ASP A 17 9.33 -0.13 6.55
CA ASP A 17 10.51 -0.26 7.40
C ASP A 17 11.66 0.56 6.83
N ARG A 18 11.97 1.67 7.50
CA ARG A 18 13.03 2.58 7.07
C ARG A 18 14.44 2.02 7.32
N ARG A 19 14.60 1.10 8.29
CA ARG A 19 15.91 0.51 8.60
C ARG A 19 16.27 -0.53 7.56
N ASP A 20 15.31 -1.38 7.22
CA ASP A 20 15.50 -2.43 6.23
C ASP A 20 15.32 -1.92 4.80
N GLY A 21 14.72 -0.73 4.63
CA GLY A 21 14.50 -0.12 3.32
C GLY A 21 13.43 -0.85 2.52
N THR A 22 12.37 -1.30 3.19
CA THR A 22 11.32 -2.13 2.60
C THR A 22 9.93 -1.61 2.89
N VAL A 23 8.97 -2.01 2.07
CA VAL A 23 7.54 -1.91 2.35
C VAL A 23 6.91 -3.29 2.23
N ALA A 24 6.03 -3.62 3.15
CA ALA A 24 5.27 -4.88 3.12
C ALA A 24 3.82 -4.65 3.58
N GLY A 25 2.92 -5.57 3.23
CA GLY A 25 1.55 -5.55 3.72
C GLY A 25 0.58 -6.35 2.86
N ARG A 26 -0.66 -5.86 2.75
CA ARG A 26 -1.70 -6.44 1.90
C ARG A 26 -2.33 -5.39 1.01
N LEU A 27 -2.63 -5.75 -0.23
CA LEU A 27 -3.41 -4.96 -1.18
C LEU A 27 -4.72 -5.72 -1.46
N GLY A 28 -5.74 -5.52 -0.63
CA GLY A 28 -6.93 -6.36 -0.69
C GLY A 28 -6.62 -7.77 -0.16
N CYS A 29 -6.73 -8.77 -1.03
CA CYS A 29 -6.46 -10.15 -0.62
C CYS A 29 -4.99 -10.56 -0.79
N ASN A 30 -4.23 -9.99 -1.73
CA ASN A 30 -2.84 -10.38 -1.94
C ASN A 30 -1.87 -9.69 -0.97
N GLN A 31 -0.85 -10.45 -0.55
CA GLN A 31 0.28 -9.89 0.17
C GLN A 31 1.23 -9.21 -0.81
N VAL A 32 1.88 -8.14 -0.35
CA VAL A 32 2.86 -7.39 -1.14
C VAL A 32 4.14 -7.16 -0.34
N ASN A 33 5.27 -7.19 -1.02
CA ASN A 33 6.55 -6.69 -0.52
C ASN A 33 7.33 -6.01 -1.65
N ALA A 34 8.09 -4.97 -1.32
CA ALA A 34 8.98 -4.27 -2.24
C ALA A 34 10.08 -3.54 -1.48
N ASP A 35 11.12 -3.10 -2.19
CA ASP A 35 12.04 -2.10 -1.67
C ASP A 35 11.33 -0.75 -1.52
N ALA A 36 11.65 -0.01 -0.46
CA ALA A 36 11.13 1.33 -0.23
C ALA A 36 12.18 2.23 0.40
N THR A 37 12.50 3.32 -0.28
CA THR A 37 13.44 4.34 0.21
C THR A 37 12.71 5.64 0.45
N VAL A 38 12.67 6.11 1.69
CA VAL A 38 12.06 7.40 2.08
C VAL A 38 13.15 8.47 2.20
N ARG A 39 13.11 9.48 1.34
CA ARG A 39 14.07 10.61 1.33
C ARG A 39 13.43 11.89 0.80
N ASP A 40 13.77 13.03 1.39
CA ASP A 40 13.51 14.37 0.86
C ASP A 40 12.03 14.65 0.45
N GLY A 41 11.05 14.12 1.20
CA GLY A 41 9.63 14.31 0.88
C GLY A 41 9.07 13.35 -0.18
N HIS A 42 9.87 12.40 -0.64
CA HIS A 42 9.49 11.37 -1.59
C HIS A 42 9.73 9.96 -1.03
N ILE A 43 9.02 9.00 -1.61
CA ILE A 43 9.27 7.56 -1.40
C ILE A 43 9.53 6.95 -2.77
N THR A 44 10.68 6.30 -2.94
CA THR A 44 10.93 5.45 -4.11
C THR A 44 10.49 4.04 -3.76
N LEU A 45 9.53 3.52 -4.51
CA LEU A 45 8.99 2.17 -4.36
C LEU A 45 9.51 1.29 -5.49
N GLY A 46 10.16 0.19 -5.12
CA GLY A 46 10.65 -0.82 -6.05
C GLY A 46 9.53 -1.57 -6.76
N VAL A 47 9.91 -2.52 -7.61
CA VAL A 47 8.95 -3.44 -8.25
C VAL A 47 8.34 -4.32 -7.17
N PRO A 48 7.00 -4.45 -7.09
CA PRO A 48 6.36 -5.22 -6.05
C PRO A 48 6.39 -6.71 -6.39
N SER A 49 6.62 -7.53 -5.36
CA SER A 49 6.29 -8.95 -5.37
C SER A 49 4.92 -9.13 -4.74
N LEU A 50 4.02 -9.86 -5.41
CA LEU A 50 2.69 -10.17 -4.89
C LEU A 50 2.43 -11.67 -4.87
N THR A 51 1.63 -12.12 -3.91
CA THR A 51 0.98 -13.43 -4.02
C THR A 51 -0.02 -13.42 -5.18
N ARG A 52 -0.48 -14.61 -5.62
CA ARG A 52 -1.47 -14.77 -6.70
C ARG A 52 -2.73 -15.48 -6.21
N MET A 53 -3.43 -14.85 -5.27
CA MET A 53 -4.77 -15.29 -4.84
C MET A 53 -5.84 -14.69 -5.76
N VAL A 54 -6.84 -15.51 -6.08
CA VAL A 54 -8.03 -15.09 -6.80
C VAL A 54 -9.12 -14.79 -5.78
N CYS A 55 -9.70 -13.61 -5.87
CA CYS A 55 -10.68 -13.06 -4.93
C CYS A 55 -11.77 -12.34 -5.73
N GLU A 56 -12.75 -11.77 -5.05
CA GLU A 56 -13.80 -11.00 -5.69
C GLU A 56 -13.23 -9.82 -6.50
N ASP A 57 -13.86 -9.49 -7.63
CA ASP A 57 -13.37 -8.49 -8.59
C ASP A 57 -13.07 -7.13 -7.94
N SER A 58 -13.87 -6.72 -6.95
CA SER A 58 -13.69 -5.45 -6.24
C SER A 58 -12.38 -5.38 -5.45
N LEU A 59 -11.93 -6.50 -4.87
CA LEU A 59 -10.65 -6.59 -4.18
C LEU A 59 -9.49 -6.56 -5.17
N MET A 60 -9.65 -7.26 -6.29
CA MET A 60 -8.65 -7.27 -7.36
C MET A 60 -8.48 -5.90 -8.02
N ASP A 61 -9.57 -5.14 -8.21
CA ASP A 61 -9.49 -3.79 -8.75
C ASP A 61 -8.85 -2.81 -7.77
N GLY A 62 -9.11 -2.96 -6.47
CA GLY A 62 -8.39 -2.24 -5.41
C GLY A 62 -6.89 -2.53 -5.44
N GLU A 63 -6.49 -3.80 -5.58
CA GLU A 63 -5.09 -4.20 -5.74
C GLU A 63 -4.44 -3.57 -6.98
N LYS A 64 -5.09 -3.65 -8.14
CA LYS A 64 -4.60 -3.03 -9.38
C LYS A 64 -4.43 -1.52 -9.24
N ALA A 65 -5.30 -0.85 -8.48
CA ALA A 65 -5.17 0.58 -8.24
C ALA A 65 -3.94 0.90 -7.36
N LEU A 66 -3.72 0.11 -6.30
CA LEU A 66 -2.61 0.32 -5.36
C LEU A 66 -1.26 -0.08 -5.94
N THR A 67 -1.19 -1.10 -6.80
CA THR A 67 0.07 -1.52 -7.44
C THR A 67 0.66 -0.45 -8.37
N LYS A 68 -0.15 0.51 -8.85
CA LYS A 68 0.32 1.67 -9.63
C LYS A 68 1.24 2.64 -8.86
N LEU A 69 1.29 2.54 -7.53
CA LEU A 69 2.22 3.31 -6.71
C LEU A 69 3.65 2.78 -6.80
N PHE A 70 3.82 1.50 -7.16
CA PHE A 70 5.11 0.82 -7.15
C PHE A 70 5.85 0.95 -8.49
N GLY A 71 7.14 0.62 -8.50
CA GLY A 71 7.99 0.73 -9.68
C GLY A 71 8.36 2.16 -10.05
N GLY A 72 8.35 3.09 -9.08
CA GLY A 72 8.59 4.50 -9.31
C GLY A 72 8.67 5.32 -8.03
N THR A 73 8.71 6.63 -8.18
CA THR A 73 8.73 7.58 -7.07
C THR A 73 7.34 8.14 -6.82
N VAL A 74 6.95 8.23 -5.55
CA VAL A 74 5.73 8.90 -5.09
C VAL A 74 6.10 10.08 -4.20
N ASP A 75 5.36 11.17 -4.35
CA ASP A 75 5.32 12.25 -3.35
C ASP A 75 4.55 11.77 -2.14
N TYR A 76 4.98 12.15 -0.94
CA TYR A 76 4.20 11.90 0.26
C TYR A 76 3.88 13.18 1.04
N ARG A 77 2.69 13.20 1.64
CA ARG A 77 2.26 14.24 2.57
C ARG A 77 1.67 13.61 3.81
N ILE A 78 2.09 14.07 4.99
CA ILE A 78 1.55 13.62 6.27
C ILE A 78 0.80 14.79 6.92
N GLU A 79 -0.47 14.56 7.25
CA GLU A 79 -1.35 15.53 7.92
C GLU A 79 -2.04 14.82 9.09
N GLY A 80 -1.56 15.07 10.31
CA GLY A 80 -1.97 14.32 11.50
C GLY A 80 -1.67 12.83 11.35
N GLN A 81 -2.70 11.99 11.41
CA GLN A 81 -2.59 10.54 11.19
C GLN A 81 -2.79 10.12 9.73
N THR A 82 -2.93 11.07 8.81
CA THR A 82 -3.18 10.77 7.41
C THR A 82 -1.88 10.82 6.62
N LEU A 83 -1.61 9.77 5.85
CA LEU A 83 -0.63 9.74 4.78
C LEU A 83 -1.34 9.87 3.42
N THR A 84 -0.92 10.81 2.59
CA THR A 84 -1.30 10.89 1.18
C THR A 84 -0.09 10.58 0.33
N LEU A 85 -0.21 9.64 -0.60
CA LEU A 85 0.79 9.29 -1.59
C LEU A 85 0.30 9.71 -2.97
N THR A 86 1.17 10.32 -3.78
CA THR A 86 0.85 10.70 -5.15
C THR A 86 1.94 10.20 -6.08
N SER A 87 1.58 9.31 -6.99
CA SER A 87 2.49 8.83 -8.04
C SER A 87 2.68 9.84 -9.16
N GLN A 88 3.78 9.73 -9.87
CA GLN A 88 4.06 10.50 -11.09
C GLN A 88 2.98 10.34 -12.18
N ASN A 89 2.25 9.22 -12.15
CA ASN A 89 1.15 8.93 -13.08
C ASN A 89 -0.19 9.55 -12.65
N GLY A 90 -0.19 10.39 -11.62
CA GLY A 90 -1.38 11.08 -11.10
C GLY A 90 -2.28 10.23 -10.19
N THR A 91 -1.94 8.96 -9.94
CA THR A 91 -2.66 8.14 -8.95
C THR A 91 -2.36 8.67 -7.55
N SER A 92 -3.40 8.99 -6.79
CA SER A 92 -3.28 9.43 -5.39
C SER A 92 -4.05 8.52 -4.45
N VAL A 93 -3.44 8.19 -3.31
CA VAL A 93 -3.99 7.30 -2.29
C VAL A 93 -3.86 7.97 -0.93
N ARG A 94 -4.94 7.91 -0.14
CA ARG A 94 -4.98 8.41 1.23
C ARG A 94 -5.12 7.23 2.18
N ALA A 95 -4.23 7.14 3.15
CA ALA A 95 -4.20 6.14 4.20
C ALA A 95 -4.25 6.81 5.57
N VAL A 96 -4.75 6.10 6.57
CA VAL A 96 -4.74 6.53 7.97
C VAL A 96 -3.83 5.59 8.75
N ALA A 97 -2.95 6.15 9.57
CA ALA A 97 -2.10 5.39 10.47
C ALA A 97 -2.96 4.49 11.36
N GLN A 98 -2.59 3.22 11.42
CA GLN A 98 -3.20 2.30 12.37
C GLN A 98 -2.55 2.54 13.75
N PRO A 99 -3.34 2.63 14.82
CA PRO A 99 -2.82 2.83 16.17
C PRO A 99 -2.02 1.64 16.70
#